data_AF-A0A6I4HXD9-F1
#
_entry.id   AF-A0A6I4HXD9-F1
#
_cell.length_a   1.000
_cell.length_b   1.000
_cell.length_c   1.000
_cell.angle_alpha   90.00
_cell.angle_beta   90.00
_cell.angle_gamma   90.00
#
_symmetry.space_group_name_H-M   'P 1'
#
loop_
_entity.id
_entity.type
_entity.pdbx_description
1 polymer ?
#
loop_
_entity_poly.entity_id
_entity_poly.type
_entity_poly.pdbx_seq_one_letter_code
_entity_poly.pdbx_strand_id
1 'polypeptide(L)'
;MVLWYTGGDHWGQYLGFPQGYADVELPIGVSRFWSPAFLWFYLWFLVSTALFASFWKIISNNPWQRWSIWGSAFILFNIWFSVQVSVAINAWYVPFWDLIQQMLSSGGGDLSALYSETLVFLYIAMVAVTLAVINAFFTSH
;
A
#
# COMPACT_ATOMS: atom_id res chain seq x y z
N MET A 1 0.69 17.54 -0.58
CA MET A 1 -0.73 17.39 -0.18
C MET A 1 -1.66 18.08 -1.17
N VAL A 2 -1.58 19.40 -1.40
CA VAL A 2 -2.51 20.13 -2.30
C VAL A 2 -2.63 19.47 -3.68
N LEU A 3 -1.52 19.29 -4.40
CA LEU A 3 -1.53 18.73 -5.77
C LEU A 3 -2.14 17.33 -5.87
N TRP A 4 -2.00 16.50 -4.82
CA TRP A 4 -2.56 15.15 -4.81
C TRP A 4 -4.09 15.20 -4.64
N TYR A 5 -4.57 15.99 -3.68
CA TYR A 5 -6.01 16.12 -3.39
C TYR A 5 -6.77 17.02 -4.36
N THR A 6 -6.08 17.78 -5.23
CA THR A 6 -6.71 18.57 -6.30
C THR A 6 -6.84 17.81 -7.62
N GLY A 7 -6.66 16.49 -7.63
CA GLY A 7 -6.79 15.63 -8.82
C GLY A 7 -5.50 14.97 -9.31
N GLY A 8 -4.40 15.07 -8.55
CA GLY A 8 -3.13 14.42 -8.90
C GLY A 8 -3.22 12.89 -8.84
N ASP A 9 -4.18 12.35 -8.09
CA ASP A 9 -4.55 10.94 -8.05
C ASP A 9 -5.06 10.39 -9.38
N HIS A 10 -5.60 11.23 -10.28
CA HIS A 10 -6.01 10.85 -11.64
C HIS A 10 -4.96 11.09 -12.72
N TRP A 11 -3.87 11.81 -12.42
CA TRP A 11 -2.88 12.19 -13.44
C TRP A 11 -2.14 11.00 -14.05
N GLY A 12 -2.18 9.82 -13.43
CA GLY A 12 -1.67 8.59 -14.03
C GLY A 12 -2.35 8.26 -15.37
N GLN A 13 -3.57 8.77 -15.62
CA GLN A 13 -4.27 8.59 -16.89
C GLN A 13 -3.47 9.19 -18.06
N TYR A 14 -2.78 10.32 -17.83
CA TYR A 14 -1.91 10.95 -18.84
C TYR A 14 -0.64 10.14 -19.12
N LEU A 15 -0.29 9.22 -18.22
CA LEU A 15 0.90 8.35 -18.32
C LEU A 15 0.56 6.92 -18.74
N GLY A 16 -0.69 6.67 -19.15
CA GLY A 16 -1.13 5.40 -19.73
C GLY A 16 -1.89 4.46 -18.78
N PHE A 17 -2.21 4.88 -17.56
CA PHE A 17 -3.11 4.11 -16.70
C PHE A 17 -4.57 4.17 -17.22
N PRO A 18 -5.40 3.12 -16.98
CA PRO A 18 -6.78 3.08 -17.44
C PRO A 18 -7.63 4.28 -16.99
N GLN A 19 -8.56 4.76 -17.81
CA GLN A 19 -9.47 5.83 -17.41
C GLN A 19 -10.28 5.43 -16.16
N GLY A 20 -10.36 6.33 -15.17
CA GLY A 20 -11.05 6.07 -13.89
C GLY A 20 -10.34 5.12 -12.94
N TYR A 21 -9.07 4.72 -13.18
CA TYR A 21 -8.38 3.72 -12.34
C TYR A 21 -8.34 4.04 -10.84
N ALA A 22 -8.43 5.31 -10.46
CA ALA A 22 -8.37 5.75 -9.07
C ALA A 22 -9.69 5.51 -8.31
N ASP A 23 -10.81 5.43 -9.04
CA ASP A 23 -12.16 5.21 -8.48
C ASP A 23 -12.57 3.74 -8.51
N VAL A 24 -11.77 2.87 -9.14
CA VAL A 24 -12.03 1.44 -9.21
C VAL A 24 -11.89 0.82 -7.82
N GLU A 25 -12.86 0.00 -7.44
CA GLU A 25 -12.83 -0.72 -6.19
C GLU A 25 -11.59 -1.63 -6.12
N LEU A 26 -10.85 -1.50 -5.01
CA LEU A 26 -9.57 -2.18 -4.86
C LEU A 26 -9.79 -3.67 -4.62
N PRO A 27 -9.02 -4.55 -5.30
CA PRO A 27 -9.09 -5.99 -5.06
C PRO A 27 -8.98 -6.35 -3.58
N ILE A 28 -9.66 -7.43 -3.18
CA ILE A 28 -9.52 -8.01 -1.85
C ILE A 28 -8.36 -9.01 -1.92
N GLY A 29 -7.28 -8.75 -1.20
CA GLY A 29 -6.05 -9.55 -1.22
C GLY A 29 -4.79 -8.77 -1.57
N VAL A 30 -3.68 -9.48 -1.78
CA VAL A 30 -2.35 -8.88 -2.03
C VAL A 30 -2.24 -8.18 -3.39
N SER A 31 -3.06 -8.57 -4.37
CA SER A 31 -3.14 -7.88 -5.65
C SER A 31 -3.54 -6.40 -5.52
N ARG A 32 -4.20 -6.02 -4.41
CA ARG A 32 -4.47 -4.62 -4.04
C ARG A 32 -3.24 -3.73 -4.15
N PHE A 33 -2.11 -4.20 -3.64
CA PHE A 33 -0.85 -3.43 -3.59
C PHE A 33 -0.19 -3.25 -4.97
N TRP A 34 -0.68 -3.98 -5.97
CA TRP A 34 -0.25 -3.91 -7.38
C TRP A 34 -1.30 -3.25 -8.27
N SER A 35 -2.38 -2.73 -7.69
CA SER A 35 -3.41 -2.01 -8.44
C SER A 35 -2.84 -0.74 -9.09
N PRO A 36 -3.41 -0.30 -10.22
CA PRO A 36 -3.07 0.97 -10.85
C PRO A 36 -2.97 2.16 -9.90
N ALA A 37 -3.91 2.28 -8.96
CA ALA A 37 -3.93 3.36 -7.96
C ALA A 37 -2.69 3.35 -7.05
N PHE A 38 -2.27 2.17 -6.58
CA PHE A 38 -1.07 2.03 -5.76
C PHE A 38 0.21 2.27 -6.56
N LEU A 39 0.30 1.71 -7.76
CA LEU A 39 1.47 1.92 -8.63
C LEU A 39 1.65 3.40 -8.98
N TRP A 40 0.55 4.10 -9.25
CA TRP A 40 0.59 5.54 -9.46
C TRP A 40 1.06 6.30 -8.23
N PHE A 41 0.55 5.96 -7.04
CA PHE A 41 1.01 6.57 -5.80
C PHE A 41 2.52 6.33 -5.56
N TYR A 42 3.03 5.13 -5.83
CA TYR A 42 4.46 4.83 -5.70
C TYR A 42 5.30 5.71 -6.62
N LEU A 43 4.90 5.84 -7.89
CA LEU A 43 5.57 6.70 -8.86
C LEU A 43 5.53 8.16 -8.43
N TRP A 44 4.35 8.65 -8.05
CA TRP A 44 4.17 10.02 -7.59
C TRP A 44 5.06 10.33 -6.37
N PHE A 45 5.05 9.44 -5.37
CA PHE A 45 5.83 9.59 -4.15
C PHE A 45 7.33 9.59 -4.44
N LEU A 46 7.79 8.65 -5.27
CA LEU A 46 9.19 8.53 -5.66
C LEU A 46 9.66 9.77 -6.44
N VAL A 47 8.91 10.20 -7.45
CA VAL A 47 9.24 11.37 -8.28
C VAL A 47 9.23 12.64 -7.44
N SER A 48 8.20 12.85 -6.62
CA SER A 48 8.12 14.01 -5.73
C SER A 48 9.30 14.08 -4.75
N THR A 49 9.63 12.94 -4.14
CA THR A 49 10.79 12.82 -3.24
C THR A 49 12.11 13.05 -3.97
N ALA A 50 12.27 12.50 -5.18
CA ALA A 50 13.48 12.64 -5.98
C ALA A 50 13.69 14.09 -6.46
N LEU A 51 12.62 14.79 -6.84
CA LEU A 51 12.66 16.22 -7.19
C LEU A 51 13.06 17.06 -5.98
N PHE A 52 12.45 16.80 -4.82
CA PHE A 52 12.81 17.47 -3.57
C PHE A 52 14.26 17.22 -3.17
N ALA A 53 14.73 15.97 -3.25
CA ALA A 53 16.11 15.59 -2.97
C ALA A 53 17.10 16.28 -3.94
N SER A 54 16.78 16.31 -5.23
CA SER A 54 17.64 16.92 -6.26
C SER A 54 17.73 18.44 -6.08
N PHE A 55 16.60 19.10 -5.82
CA PHE A 55 16.56 20.53 -5.54
C PHE A 55 17.48 20.92 -4.38
N TRP A 56 17.36 20.21 -3.25
CA TRP A 56 18.20 20.48 -2.09
C TRP A 56 19.67 20.13 -2.31
N LYS A 57 19.96 19.13 -3.14
CA LYS A 57 21.34 18.71 -3.43
C LYS A 57 22.08 19.78 -4.24
N ILE A 58 21.37 20.48 -5.12
CA ILE A 58 21.91 21.58 -5.92
C ILE A 58 22.19 22.81 -5.05
N ILE A 59 21.32 23.09 -4.07
CA ILE A 59 21.44 24.29 -3.21
C ILE A 59 22.47 24.08 -2.09
N SER A 60 22.49 22.91 -1.45
CA SER A 60 23.32 22.64 -0.29
C SER A 60 23.83 21.20 -0.32
N ASN A 61 25.12 21.04 -0.54
CA ASN A 61 25.76 19.74 -0.54
C ASN A 61 26.10 19.32 0.91
N ASN A 62 25.09 18.93 1.67
CA ASN A 62 25.24 18.50 3.06
C ASN A 62 25.33 16.96 3.14
N PRO A 63 26.33 16.38 3.83
CA PRO A 63 26.46 14.93 3.98
C PRO A 63 25.22 14.26 4.62
N TRP A 64 24.49 14.98 5.48
CA TRP A 64 23.28 14.48 6.16
C TRP A 64 22.03 14.46 5.28
N GLN A 65 22.07 15.06 4.09
CA GLN A 65 20.93 15.16 3.20
C GLN A 65 20.38 13.79 2.81
N ARG A 66 21.25 12.79 2.64
CA ARG A 66 20.85 11.43 2.27
C ARG A 66 19.92 10.84 3.33
N TRP A 67 20.30 10.94 4.60
CA TRP A 67 19.50 10.45 5.71
C TRP A 67 18.22 11.30 5.91
N SER A 68 18.38 12.63 5.94
CA SER A 68 17.26 13.54 6.22
C SER A 68 16.15 13.48 5.17
N ILE A 69 16.48 13.24 3.89
CA ILE A 69 15.46 13.20 2.84
C ILE A 69 15.03 11.75 2.56
N TRP A 70 15.97 10.89 2.18
CA TRP A 70 15.61 9.52 1.79
C TRP A 70 15.20 8.66 2.99
N GLY A 71 15.85 8.81 4.14
CA GLY A 71 15.47 8.08 5.35
C GLY A 71 14.10 8.49 5.85
N SER A 72 13.82 9.79 5.96
CA SER A 72 12.49 10.27 6.34
C SER A 72 11.41 9.91 5.31
N ALA A 73 11.70 10.02 4.01
CA ALA A 73 10.77 9.58 2.98
C ALA A 73 10.46 8.07 3.08
N PHE A 74 11.47 7.24 3.32
CA PHE A 74 11.27 5.82 3.54
C PHE A 74 10.38 5.52 4.75
N ILE A 75 10.60 6.21 5.87
CA ILE A 75 9.76 6.07 7.07
C ILE A 75 8.32 6.47 6.77
N LEU A 76 8.11 7.62 6.13
CA LEU A 76 6.77 8.09 5.76
C LEU A 76 6.05 7.13 4.83
N PHE A 77 6.75 6.57 3.84
CA PHE A 77 6.20 5.56 2.95
C PHE A 77 5.76 4.31 3.72
N ASN A 78 6.58 3.81 4.63
CA ASN A 78 6.24 2.64 5.44
C ASN A 78 5.04 2.89 6.35
N ILE A 79 4.93 4.07 6.97
CA ILE A 79 3.77 4.42 7.79
C ILE A 79 2.50 4.41 6.92
N TRP A 80 2.54 5.07 5.76
CA TRP A 80 1.42 5.07 4.83
C TRP A 80 1.06 3.65 4.37
N PHE A 81 2.05 2.83 4.01
CA PHE A 81 1.81 1.48 3.53
C PHE A 81 1.24 0.58 4.63
N SER A 82 1.69 0.74 5.88
CA SER A 82 1.14 0.02 7.03
C SER A 82 -0.37 0.28 7.19
N VAL A 83 -0.82 1.53 7.00
CA VAL A 83 -2.25 1.86 6.97
C VAL A 83 -2.96 1.11 5.84
N GLN A 84 -2.37 1.02 4.65
CA GLN A 84 -2.96 0.29 3.53
C GLN A 84 -3.07 -1.22 3.79
N VAL A 85 -2.10 -1.80 4.51
CA VAL A 85 -2.17 -3.19 4.97
C VAL A 85 -3.33 -3.38 5.94
N SER A 86 -3.53 -2.46 6.91
CA SER A 86 -4.69 -2.52 7.80
C SER A 86 -6.01 -2.44 7.02
N VAL A 87 -6.10 -1.57 6.02
CA VAL A 87 -7.29 -1.47 5.14
C VAL A 87 -7.50 -2.74 4.32
N ALA A 88 -6.44 -3.43 3.89
CA ALA A 88 -6.51 -4.73 3.22
C ALA A 88 -7.06 -5.83 4.14
N ILE A 89 -6.57 -5.90 5.38
CA ILE A 89 -7.07 -6.86 6.39
C ILE A 89 -8.54 -6.58 6.69
N ASN A 90 -8.92 -5.32 6.86
CA ASN A 90 -10.31 -4.94 7.13
C ASN A 90 -11.25 -5.31 5.97
N ALA A 91 -10.81 -5.10 4.72
CA ALA A 91 -11.60 -5.48 3.56
C ALA A 91 -11.74 -7.01 3.40
N TRP A 92 -10.70 -7.77 3.76
CA TRP A 92 -10.75 -9.23 3.79
C TRP A 92 -11.65 -9.78 4.91
N TYR A 93 -11.76 -9.08 6.03
CA TYR A 93 -12.55 -9.52 7.18
C TYR A 93 -14.03 -9.74 6.83
N VAL A 94 -14.61 -8.90 5.96
CA VAL A 94 -16.02 -8.98 5.55
C VAL A 94 -16.35 -10.32 4.87
N PRO A 95 -15.76 -10.68 3.70
CA PRO A 95 -16.08 -11.93 3.02
C PRO A 95 -15.72 -13.16 3.85
N PHE A 96 -14.64 -13.11 4.64
CA PHE A 96 -14.29 -14.20 5.54
C PHE A 96 -15.38 -14.44 6.59
N TRP A 97 -15.89 -13.38 7.21
CA TRP A 97 -16.92 -13.51 8.24
C TRP A 97 -18.26 -13.95 7.65
N ASP A 98 -18.63 -13.47 6.46
CA ASP A 98 -19.83 -13.91 5.75
C ASP A 98 -19.76 -15.42 5.44
N LEU A 99 -18.58 -15.92 5.03
CA LEU A 99 -18.34 -17.34 4.81
C LEU A 99 -18.50 -18.16 6.10
N ILE A 100 -17.96 -17.67 7.22
CA ILE A 100 -18.13 -18.33 8.53
C ILE A 100 -19.61 -18.36 8.94
N GLN A 101 -20.33 -17.26 8.79
CA GLN A 101 -21.77 -17.20 9.10
C GLN A 101 -22.56 -18.19 8.25
N GLN A 102 -22.28 -18.25 6.95
CA GLN A 102 -22.91 -19.19 6.04
C GLN A 102 -22.71 -20.62 6.56
N MET A 103 -21.47 -21.03 6.81
CA MET A 103 -21.14 -22.38 7.30
C MET A 103 -21.87 -22.74 8.61
N LEU A 104 -21.95 -21.79 9.55
CA LEU A 104 -22.65 -22.00 10.82
C LEU A 104 -24.17 -22.15 10.61
N SER A 105 -24.75 -21.35 9.72
CA SER A 105 -26.19 -21.36 9.44
C SER A 105 -26.66 -22.60 8.67
N SER A 106 -25.82 -23.14 7.77
CA SER A 106 -26.13 -24.33 6.96
C SER A 106 -25.68 -25.66 7.60
N GLY A 107 -25.09 -25.62 8.80
CA GLY A 107 -24.59 -26.83 9.49
C GLY A 107 -23.34 -27.45 8.84
N GLY A 108 -22.59 -26.66 8.08
CA GLY A 108 -21.43 -27.05 7.28
C GLY A 108 -21.28 -26.16 6.04
N GLY A 109 -20.14 -26.21 5.36
CA GLY A 109 -19.96 -25.51 4.09
C GLY A 109 -18.66 -25.87 3.39
N ASP A 110 -18.29 -25.08 2.37
CA ASP A 110 -17.15 -25.37 1.51
C ASP A 110 -15.80 -25.10 2.18
N LEU A 111 -15.12 -26.16 2.63
CA LEU A 111 -13.76 -26.09 3.17
C LEU A 111 -12.76 -25.48 2.19
N SER A 112 -12.95 -25.67 0.88
CA SER A 112 -12.04 -25.09 -0.13
C SER A 112 -12.09 -23.57 -0.08
N ALA A 113 -13.29 -22.98 0.02
CA ALA A 113 -13.47 -21.55 0.17
C ALA A 113 -12.86 -21.02 1.49
N LEU A 114 -13.02 -21.75 2.60
CA LEU A 114 -12.40 -21.39 3.88
C LEU A 114 -10.86 -21.34 3.78
N TYR A 115 -10.25 -22.37 3.17
CA TYR A 115 -8.81 -22.39 2.97
C TYR A 115 -8.33 -21.31 2.01
N SER A 116 -9.09 -21.01 0.96
CA SER A 116 -8.80 -19.92 0.02
C SER A 116 -8.76 -18.58 0.74
N GLU A 117 -9.79 -18.23 1.52
CA GLU A 117 -9.82 -16.98 2.26
C GLU A 117 -8.72 -16.92 3.34
N THR A 118 -8.43 -18.03 4.00
CA THR A 118 -7.30 -18.11 4.94
C THR A 118 -5.97 -17.82 4.24
N LEU A 119 -5.76 -18.35 3.03
CA LEU A 119 -4.57 -18.06 2.23
C LEU A 119 -4.48 -16.58 1.84
N VAL A 120 -5.60 -15.95 1.45
CA VAL A 120 -5.64 -14.51 1.15
C VAL A 120 -5.15 -13.69 2.35
N PHE A 121 -5.63 -14.00 3.56
CA PHE A 121 -5.14 -13.37 4.78
C PHE A 121 -3.65 -13.61 5.01
N LEU A 122 -3.19 -14.85 4.89
CA LEU A 122 -1.77 -15.19 5.09
C LEU A 122 -0.87 -14.40 4.13
N TYR A 123 -1.28 -14.23 2.87
CA TYR A 123 -0.52 -13.39 1.92
C TYR A 123 -0.45 -11.92 2.38
N ILE A 124 -1.55 -11.34 2.86
CA ILE A 124 -1.55 -9.97 3.39
C ILE A 124 -0.68 -9.87 4.65
N ALA A 125 -0.79 -10.84 5.56
CA ALA A 125 -0.02 -10.89 6.79
C ALA A 125 1.48 -11.03 6.54
N MET A 126 1.90 -11.81 5.54
CA MET A 126 3.30 -11.91 5.14
C MET A 126 3.85 -10.54 4.71
N VAL A 127 3.11 -9.79 3.89
CA VAL A 127 3.49 -8.42 3.50
C VAL A 127 3.61 -7.54 4.75
N ALA A 128 2.65 -7.62 5.67
CA ALA A 128 2.65 -6.85 6.91
C ALA A 128 3.90 -7.10 7.76
N VAL A 129 4.24 -8.38 7.99
CA VAL A 129 5.38 -8.79 8.80
C VAL A 129 6.69 -8.36 8.14
N THR A 130 6.83 -8.56 6.83
CA THR A 130 8.03 -8.12 6.11
C THR A 130 8.25 -6.61 6.27
N LEU A 131 7.21 -5.81 6.12
CA LEU A 131 7.31 -4.36 6.27
C LEU A 131 7.62 -3.95 7.71
N ALA A 132 6.97 -4.58 8.69
CA ALA A 132 7.24 -4.31 10.10
C ALA A 132 8.71 -4.60 10.46
N VAL A 133 9.26 -5.73 10.00
CA VAL A 133 10.66 -6.10 10.24
C VAL A 133 11.61 -5.14 9.56
N ILE A 134 11.37 -4.79 8.30
CA ILE A 134 12.20 -3.83 7.56
C ILE A 134 12.17 -2.46 8.23
N ASN A 135 11.00 -1.96 8.63
CA ASN A 135 10.86 -0.68 9.30
C ASN A 135 11.56 -0.67 10.66
N ALA A 136 11.37 -1.71 11.47
CA ALA A 136 12.02 -1.86 12.77
C ALA A 136 13.55 -1.89 12.64
N PHE A 137 14.08 -2.63 11.66
CA PHE A 137 15.51 -2.65 11.37
C PHE A 137 16.02 -1.27 10.96
N PHE A 138 15.35 -0.62 10.00
CA PHE A 138 15.79 0.67 9.45
C PHE A 138 15.72 1.81 10.47
N THR A 139 14.75 1.81 11.37
CA THR A 139 14.62 2.84 12.41
C THR A 139 15.58 2.65 13.58
N SER A 140 16.15 1.46 13.73
CA SER A 140 17.12 1.13 14.79
C SER A 140 18.59 1.35 14.38
N HIS A 141 18.87 1.71 13.12
CA HIS A 141 20.23 1.87 12.56
C HIS A 141 20.35 3.20 11.81
#